data_AF-A0A2A7APA0-F1
#
_entry.id   AF-A0A2A7APA0-F1
#
_cell.length_a   1.000
_cell.length_b   1.000
_cell.length_c   1.000
_cell.angle_alpha   90.00
_cell.angle_beta   90.00
_cell.angle_gamma   90.00
#
_symmetry.space_group_name_H-M   'P 1'
#
loop_
_entity.id
_entity.type
_entity.pdbx_description
1 polymer ?
#
loop_
_entity_poly.entity_id
_entity_poly.type
_entity_poly.pdbx_seq_one_letter_code
_entity_poly.pdbx_strand_id
1 'polypeptide(L)'
;MPSSNKVRKVTSENYPTDAGREGELIFRLVYQQAGCKKPFTRLWLSSMEESAIREGFAHLKPSTEYDALYNAALCRERADWMVGINASRLFSCLYGQPLAVGRVMTPVLAMTVVREAAIAAFVPEKFYTVDLELTSGCTASSRRIPEKSVAENLLEACRKEMV
;
A
#
# COMPACT_ATOMS: atom_id res chain seq x y z
N MET A 1 -20.67 11.74 -45.40
CA MET A 1 -20.95 11.80 -43.94
C MET A 1 -22.36 11.28 -43.72
N PRO A 2 -22.60 10.27 -42.86
CA PRO A 2 -23.94 9.76 -42.65
C PRO A 2 -24.79 10.82 -41.94
N SER A 3 -25.87 11.24 -42.58
CA SER A 3 -26.78 12.34 -42.23
C SER A 3 -27.92 11.95 -41.27
N SER A 4 -27.79 10.83 -40.57
CA SER A 4 -28.82 10.33 -39.66
C SER A 4 -28.17 9.80 -38.38
N ASN A 5 -27.57 10.70 -37.62
CA ASN A 5 -27.18 10.39 -36.25
C ASN A 5 -28.36 10.78 -35.35
N LYS A 6 -29.23 9.82 -35.02
CA LYS A 6 -30.24 9.97 -33.96
C LYS A 6 -29.53 10.03 -32.60
N VAL A 7 -28.73 11.08 -32.39
CA VAL A 7 -28.08 11.31 -31.11
C VAL A 7 -29.16 11.79 -30.16
N ARG A 8 -29.69 10.86 -29.35
CA ARG A 8 -30.57 11.23 -28.23
C ARG A 8 -29.77 12.18 -27.34
N LYS A 9 -30.34 13.35 -27.06
CA LYS A 9 -29.76 14.32 -26.14
C LYS A 9 -29.65 13.63 -24.78
N VAL A 10 -28.44 13.30 -24.34
CA VAL A 10 -28.20 12.73 -23.01
C VAL A 10 -28.67 13.76 -21.98
N THR A 11 -29.67 13.41 -21.18
CA THR A 11 -30.33 14.26 -20.17
C THR A 11 -29.68 14.13 -18.79
N SER A 12 -29.10 12.97 -18.49
CA SER A 12 -28.31 12.68 -17.29
C SER A 12 -27.29 11.58 -17.60
N GLU A 13 -26.14 11.60 -16.93
CA GLU A 13 -25.05 10.65 -17.14
C GLU A 13 -24.88 9.72 -15.94
N ASN A 14 -24.89 8.40 -16.18
CA ASN A 14 -24.49 7.40 -15.20
C ASN A 14 -23.05 7.04 -15.49
N TYR A 15 -22.13 7.23 -14.54
CA TYR A 15 -20.72 6.91 -14.78
C TYR A 15 -20.30 5.64 -14.05
N PRO A 16 -19.82 4.61 -14.79
CA PRO A 16 -19.52 3.28 -14.26
C PRO A 16 -18.02 3.08 -14.00
N THR A 17 -17.30 4.08 -13.50
CA THR A 17 -15.90 3.89 -13.10
C THR A 17 -15.80 2.95 -11.91
N ASP A 18 -14.62 2.40 -11.66
CA ASP A 18 -14.40 1.51 -10.53
C ASP A 18 -14.81 2.13 -9.19
N ALA A 19 -15.37 1.32 -8.30
CA ALA A 19 -15.79 1.69 -6.97
C ALA A 19 -14.59 2.01 -6.05
N GLY A 20 -14.01 3.20 -6.20
CA GLY A 20 -12.87 3.65 -5.41
C GLY A 20 -12.47 5.10 -5.68
N ARG A 21 -11.49 5.57 -4.89
CA ARG A 21 -10.95 6.93 -4.97
C ARG A 21 -10.49 7.32 -6.38
N GLU A 22 -9.75 6.44 -7.04
CA GLU A 22 -9.22 6.69 -8.39
C GLU A 22 -10.34 6.77 -9.43
N GLY A 23 -11.34 5.89 -9.31
CA GLY A 23 -12.51 5.90 -10.19
C GLY A 23 -13.32 7.20 -10.11
N GLU A 24 -13.47 7.77 -8.90
CA GLU A 24 -14.07 9.09 -8.73
C GLU A 24 -13.22 10.21 -9.34
N LEU A 25 -11.91 10.17 -9.10
CA LEU A 25 -10.98 11.18 -9.59
C LEU A 25 -10.98 11.26 -11.12
N ILE A 26 -10.83 10.10 -11.77
CA ILE A 26 -10.77 10.00 -13.23
C ILE A 26 -12.03 10.58 -13.87
N PHE A 27 -13.21 10.12 -13.46
CA PHE A 27 -14.45 10.60 -14.04
C PHE A 27 -14.60 12.11 -13.85
N ARG A 28 -14.40 12.61 -12.62
CA ARG A 28 -14.63 14.02 -12.31
C ARG A 28 -13.63 14.93 -13.01
N LEU A 29 -12.37 14.53 -13.15
CA LEU A 29 -11.39 15.29 -13.93
C LEU A 29 -11.80 15.37 -15.41
N VAL A 30 -12.19 14.25 -16.02
CA VAL A 30 -12.65 14.24 -17.43
C VAL A 30 -13.92 15.06 -17.60
N TYR A 31 -14.89 14.90 -16.70
CA TYR A 31 -16.16 15.62 -16.73
C TYR A 31 -15.97 17.14 -16.61
N GLN A 32 -15.11 17.58 -15.67
CA GLN A 32 -14.75 18.98 -15.48
C GLN A 32 -13.97 19.53 -16.69
N GLN A 33 -12.99 18.77 -17.20
CA GLN A 33 -12.18 19.16 -18.35
C GLN A 33 -13.02 19.29 -19.63
N ALA A 34 -14.04 18.44 -19.80
CA ALA A 34 -14.99 18.50 -20.89
C ALA A 34 -16.00 19.67 -20.77
N GLY A 35 -16.02 20.38 -19.63
CA GLY A 35 -16.96 21.47 -19.37
C GLY A 35 -18.42 21.01 -19.30
N CYS A 36 -18.67 19.73 -18.99
CA CYS A 36 -20.02 19.20 -18.89
C CYS A 36 -20.76 19.81 -17.69
N LYS A 37 -22.06 20.11 -17.86
CA LYS A 37 -22.92 20.67 -16.81
C LYS A 37 -24.18 19.83 -16.56
N LYS A 38 -24.26 18.66 -17.18
CA LYS A 38 -25.43 17.78 -17.07
C LYS A 38 -25.44 17.09 -15.70
N PRO A 39 -26.61 16.94 -15.06
CA PRO A 39 -26.68 16.18 -13.83
C PRO A 39 -26.18 14.75 -14.08
N PHE A 40 -25.46 14.19 -13.11
CA PHE A 40 -24.89 12.87 -13.22
C PHE A 40 -25.02 12.11 -11.91
N THR A 41 -25.15 10.80 -12.02
CA THR A 41 -25.37 9.87 -10.90
C THR A 41 -24.31 8.78 -10.91
N ARG A 42 -23.98 8.31 -9.71
CA ARG A 42 -22.93 7.32 -9.52
C ARG A 42 -23.48 5.91 -9.55
N LEU A 43 -22.92 5.08 -10.43
CA LEU A 43 -23.10 3.64 -10.41
C LEU A 43 -21.95 2.98 -9.62
N TRP A 44 -22.23 2.54 -8.40
CA TRP A 44 -21.20 1.96 -7.52
C TRP A 44 -21.26 0.43 -7.54
N LEU A 45 -20.31 -0.20 -8.23
CA LEU A 45 -20.27 -1.66 -8.41
C LEU A 45 -19.02 -2.26 -7.76
N SER A 46 -19.23 -3.27 -6.91
CA SER A 46 -18.15 -4.08 -6.31
C SER A 46 -17.91 -5.41 -7.05
N SER A 47 -18.77 -5.74 -8.02
CA SER A 47 -18.71 -6.96 -8.84
C SER A 47 -19.21 -6.66 -10.25
N MET A 48 -18.72 -7.44 -11.23
CA MET A 48 -19.15 -7.40 -12.62
C MET A 48 -20.23 -8.44 -12.95
N GLU A 49 -20.73 -9.17 -11.95
CA GLU A 49 -21.83 -10.11 -12.14
C GLU A 49 -23.13 -9.40 -12.56
N GLU A 50 -23.93 -10.07 -13.38
CA GLU A 50 -25.15 -9.49 -13.95
C GLU A 50 -26.15 -9.04 -12.88
N SER A 51 -26.29 -9.82 -11.80
CA SER A 51 -27.13 -9.49 -10.64
C SER A 51 -26.69 -8.17 -9.98
N ALA A 52 -25.38 -8.04 -9.70
CA ALA A 52 -24.80 -6.85 -9.09
C ALA A 52 -24.95 -5.60 -9.98
N ILE A 53 -24.78 -5.76 -11.29
CA ILE A 53 -24.99 -4.66 -12.26
C ILE A 53 -26.45 -4.21 -12.23
N ARG A 54 -27.41 -5.15 -12.32
CA ARG A 54 -28.85 -4.85 -12.28
C ARG A 54 -29.24 -4.14 -10.99
N GLU A 55 -28.74 -4.62 -9.85
CA GLU A 55 -28.97 -3.99 -8.55
C GLU A 55 -28.35 -2.60 -8.46
N GLY A 56 -27.12 -2.42 -8.96
CA GLY A 56 -26.44 -1.11 -8.96
C GLY A 56 -27.17 -0.06 -9.80
N PHE A 57 -27.76 -0.46 -10.93
CA PHE A 57 -28.60 0.43 -11.73
C PHE A 57 -29.95 0.75 -11.06
N ALA A 58 -30.49 -0.16 -10.26
CA ALA A 58 -31.69 0.09 -9.46
C ALA A 58 -31.44 1.07 -8.30
N HIS A 59 -30.20 1.11 -7.79
CA HIS A 59 -29.80 1.90 -6.62
C HIS A 59 -28.71 2.93 -6.94
N LEU A 60 -28.91 3.71 -8.00
CA LEU A 60 -27.99 4.80 -8.34
C LEU A 60 -27.95 5.84 -7.23
N LYS A 61 -26.75 6.31 -6.92
CA LYS A 61 -26.52 7.30 -5.87
C LYS A 61 -26.25 8.68 -6.46
N PRO A 62 -26.67 9.76 -5.78
CA PRO A 62 -26.24 11.09 -6.16
C PRO A 62 -24.71 11.20 -5.99
N SER A 63 -24.04 11.87 -6.92
CA SER A 63 -22.57 11.95 -6.86
C SER A 63 -22.06 12.72 -5.64
N THR A 64 -22.89 13.56 -5.03
CA THR A 64 -22.56 14.28 -3.79
C THR A 64 -22.22 13.36 -2.62
N GLU A 65 -22.73 12.12 -2.60
CA GLU A 65 -22.32 11.10 -1.60
C GLU A 65 -20.82 10.78 -1.65
N TYR A 66 -20.17 11.03 -2.80
CA TYR A 66 -18.77 10.69 -3.06
C TYR A 66 -17.85 11.91 -3.17
N ASP A 67 -18.33 13.11 -2.82
CA ASP A 67 -17.52 14.34 -2.86
C ASP A 67 -16.28 14.24 -1.97
N ALA A 68 -16.43 13.69 -0.75
CA ALA A 68 -15.30 13.47 0.15
C ALA A 68 -14.26 12.50 -0.43
N LEU A 69 -14.72 11.46 -1.13
CA LEU A 69 -13.87 10.46 -1.75
C LEU A 69 -13.07 11.05 -2.92
N TYR A 70 -13.73 11.85 -3.75
CA TYR A 70 -13.10 12.64 -4.81
C TYR A 70 -12.07 13.62 -4.26
N ASN A 71 -12.45 14.42 -3.25
CA ASN A 71 -11.56 15.40 -2.65
C ASN A 71 -10.32 14.75 -2.04
N ALA A 72 -10.47 13.59 -1.39
CA ALA A 72 -9.34 12.83 -0.87
C ALA A 72 -8.39 12.35 -1.99
N ALA A 73 -8.94 11.88 -3.12
CA ALA A 73 -8.15 11.47 -4.27
C ALA A 73 -7.40 12.65 -4.92
N LEU A 74 -8.09 13.78 -5.10
CA LEU A 74 -7.52 15.01 -5.65
C LEU A 74 -6.41 15.58 -4.76
N CYS A 75 -6.61 15.60 -3.45
CA CYS A 75 -5.58 16.01 -2.49
C CYS A 75 -4.36 15.10 -2.57
N ARG A 76 -4.56 13.78 -2.70
CA ARG A 76 -3.47 12.82 -2.84
C ARG A 76 -2.67 13.05 -4.12
N GLU A 77 -3.35 13.20 -5.26
CA GLU A 77 -2.73 13.47 -6.56
C GLU A 77 -1.88 14.75 -6.51
N ARG A 78 -2.44 15.84 -5.98
CA ARG A 78 -1.73 17.12 -5.83
C ARG A 78 -0.54 17.01 -4.88
N ALA A 79 -0.68 16.33 -3.75
CA ALA A 79 0.42 16.14 -2.80
C ALA A 79 1.56 15.31 -3.41
N ASP A 80 1.24 14.23 -4.12
CA ASP A 80 2.20 13.39 -4.82
C ASP A 80 2.95 14.21 -5.89
N TRP A 81 2.22 15.02 -6.66
CA TRP A 81 2.82 15.90 -7.67
C TRP A 81 3.71 16.98 -7.06
N MET A 82 3.23 17.68 -6.03
CA MET A 82 3.98 18.74 -5.35
C MET A 82 5.32 18.24 -4.78
N VAL A 83 5.32 17.11 -4.08
CA VAL A 83 6.57 16.53 -3.57
C VAL A 83 7.44 16.04 -4.72
N GLY A 84 6.84 15.33 -5.68
CA GLY A 84 7.55 14.71 -6.80
C GLY A 84 8.30 15.72 -7.66
N ILE A 85 7.60 16.77 -8.14
CA ILE A 85 8.18 17.73 -9.07
C ILE A 85 9.26 18.60 -8.41
N ASN A 86 9.01 19.07 -7.19
CA ASN A 86 9.92 19.99 -6.51
C ASN A 86 11.19 19.27 -6.06
N ALA A 87 11.04 18.12 -5.37
CA ALA A 87 12.19 17.40 -4.87
C ALA A 87 13.01 16.77 -6.00
N SER A 88 12.37 16.15 -7.00
CA SER A 88 13.11 15.56 -8.12
C SER A 88 13.95 16.61 -8.85
N ARG A 89 13.40 17.81 -9.10
CA ARG A 89 14.15 18.91 -9.73
C ARG A 89 15.29 19.40 -8.84
N LEU A 90 15.03 19.63 -7.55
CA LEU A 90 16.05 20.08 -6.60
C LEU A 90 17.25 19.12 -6.57
N PHE A 91 17.00 17.84 -6.33
CA PHE A 91 18.04 16.82 -6.26
C PHE A 91 18.74 16.63 -7.61
N SER A 92 17.99 16.68 -8.71
CA SER A 92 18.61 16.55 -10.03
C SER A 92 19.58 17.68 -10.35
N CYS A 93 19.22 18.92 -10.00
CA CYS A 93 20.10 20.08 -10.17
C CYS A 93 21.31 20.03 -9.23
N LEU A 94 21.12 19.61 -7.98
CA LEU A 94 22.18 19.55 -6.98
C LEU A 94 23.27 18.54 -7.35
N TYR A 95 22.88 17.40 -7.92
CA TYR A 95 23.79 16.29 -8.23
C TYR A 95 24.13 16.15 -9.72
N GLY A 96 23.64 17.06 -10.58
CA GLY A 96 23.96 17.09 -12.01
C GLY A 96 23.45 15.88 -12.81
N GLN A 97 22.45 15.15 -12.31
CA GLN A 97 21.90 13.96 -12.96
C GLN A 97 20.41 13.79 -12.61
N PRO A 98 19.60 13.14 -13.47
CA PRO A 98 18.18 12.92 -13.16
C PRO A 98 18.00 12.03 -11.91
N LEU A 99 17.40 12.58 -10.86
CA LEU A 99 17.07 11.89 -9.62
C LEU A 99 15.58 11.99 -9.33
N ALA A 100 14.89 10.85 -9.37
CA ALA A 100 13.48 10.75 -9.02
C ALA A 100 13.31 10.72 -7.50
N VAL A 101 12.51 11.66 -6.99
CA VAL A 101 12.12 11.75 -5.58
C VAL A 101 10.61 11.75 -5.52
N GLY A 102 10.03 11.02 -4.57
CA GLY A 102 8.58 10.95 -4.43
C GLY A 102 8.15 10.57 -3.03
N ARG A 103 6.95 11.01 -2.64
CA ARG A 103 6.40 10.83 -1.30
C ARG A 103 6.35 9.36 -0.84
N VAL A 104 6.18 8.41 -1.76
CA VAL A 104 6.12 6.96 -1.46
C VAL A 104 7.44 6.26 -1.81
N MET A 105 7.95 6.44 -3.02
CA MET A 105 9.14 5.71 -3.48
C MET A 105 10.39 6.02 -2.66
N THR A 106 10.55 7.27 -2.19
CA THR A 106 11.76 7.67 -1.45
C THR A 106 11.79 7.08 -0.04
N PRO A 107 10.71 7.11 0.77
CA PRO A 107 10.67 6.36 2.03
C PRO A 107 10.84 4.85 1.85
N VAL A 108 10.27 4.27 0.79
CA VAL A 108 10.44 2.84 0.50
C VAL A 108 11.91 2.51 0.24
N LEU A 109 12.59 3.30 -0.59
CA LEU A 109 14.03 3.15 -0.82
C LEU A 109 14.83 3.33 0.48
N ALA A 110 14.48 4.32 1.30
CA ALA A 110 15.15 4.58 2.56
C ALA A 110 15.06 3.38 3.52
N MET A 111 13.90 2.70 3.60
CA MET A 111 13.76 1.49 4.42
C MET A 111 14.71 0.38 3.96
N THR A 112 14.85 0.17 2.65
CA THR A 112 15.78 -0.82 2.09
C THR A 112 17.23 -0.46 2.41
N VAL A 113 17.62 0.81 2.21
CA VAL A 113 18.98 1.30 2.49
C VAL A 113 19.32 1.15 3.98
N VAL A 114 18.39 1.51 4.88
CA VAL A 114 18.58 1.34 6.33
C VAL A 114 18.75 -0.13 6.69
N ARG A 115 17.94 -1.02 6.10
CA ARG A 115 18.05 -2.46 6.35
C ARG A 115 19.39 -3.02 5.86
N GLU A 116 19.83 -2.62 4.68
CA GLU A 116 21.11 -3.04 4.11
C GLU A 116 22.27 -2.58 4.98
N ALA A 117 22.27 -1.32 5.43
CA ALA A 117 23.28 -0.80 6.34
C ALA A 117 23.33 -1.59 7.66
N ALA A 118 22.18 -1.98 8.21
CA ALA A 118 22.11 -2.80 9.42
C ALA A 118 22.65 -4.23 9.20
N ILE A 119 22.46 -4.81 8.01
CA ILE A 119 23.02 -6.12 7.64
C ILE A 119 24.54 -6.01 7.45
N ALA A 120 25.02 -4.98 6.75
CA ALA A 120 26.44 -4.76 6.52
C ALA A 120 27.22 -4.48 7.82
N ALA A 121 26.58 -3.79 8.78
CA ALA A 121 27.14 -3.52 10.10
C ALA A 121 26.96 -4.68 11.09
N PHE A 122 26.26 -5.76 10.72
CA PHE A 122 26.02 -6.88 11.62
C PHE A 122 27.32 -7.66 11.86
N VAL A 123 27.76 -7.67 13.12
CA VAL A 123 28.88 -8.51 13.57
C VAL A 123 28.28 -9.75 14.25
N PRO A 124 28.46 -10.97 13.70
CA PRO A 124 27.96 -12.18 14.33
C PRO A 124 28.62 -12.40 15.70
N GLU A 125 27.81 -12.50 16.74
CA GLU A 125 28.27 -12.83 18.10
C GLU A 125 27.98 -14.29 18.42
N LYS A 126 28.93 -14.95 19.07
CA LYS A 126 28.73 -16.31 19.58
C LYS A 126 27.72 -16.25 20.71
N PHE A 127 26.74 -17.14 20.67
CA PHE A 127 25.87 -17.46 21.78
C PHE A 127 25.75 -18.98 21.87
N TYR A 128 25.36 -19.44 23.05
CA TYR A 128 25.22 -20.84 23.40
C TYR A 128 23.78 -21.09 23.85
N THR A 129 23.28 -22.29 23.59
CA THR A 129 22.02 -22.79 24.13
C THR A 129 22.29 -24.16 24.75
N VAL A 130 21.53 -24.49 25.79
CA VAL A 130 21.54 -25.81 26.42
C VAL A 130 20.23 -26.49 26.05
N ASP A 131 20.35 -27.61 25.34
CA ASP A 131 19.22 -28.43 24.94
C ASP A 131 19.22 -29.73 25.76
N LEU A 132 18.06 -30.07 26.33
CA LEU A 132 17.82 -31.29 27.08
C LEU A 132 16.83 -32.16 26.31
N GLU A 133 17.22 -33.40 26.04
CA GLU A 133 16.34 -34.39 25.43
C GLU A 133 15.62 -35.18 26.53
N LEU A 134 14.31 -35.05 26.59
CA LEU A 134 13.46 -35.70 27.58
C LEU A 134 13.07 -37.09 27.09
N THR A 135 12.90 -38.03 28.02
CA THR A 135 12.45 -39.42 27.74
C THR A 135 11.08 -39.50 27.06
N SER A 136 10.27 -38.44 27.12
CA SER A 136 9.01 -38.30 26.39
C SER A 136 9.19 -37.97 24.90
N GLY A 137 10.42 -37.85 24.40
CA GLY A 137 10.73 -37.45 23.03
C GLY A 137 10.59 -35.93 22.78
N CYS A 138 10.64 -35.12 23.84
CA CYS A 138 10.54 -33.66 23.75
C CYS A 138 11.89 -33.01 24.06
N THR A 139 12.23 -31.92 23.38
CA THR A 139 13.45 -31.13 23.66
C THR A 139 13.09 -29.88 24.44
N ALA A 140 13.75 -29.66 25.58
CA ALA A 140 13.70 -28.42 26.33
C ALA A 140 14.97 -27.60 26.06
N SER A 141 14.81 -26.39 25.52
CA SER A 141 15.92 -25.51 25.15
C SER A 141 16.02 -24.29 26.05
N SER A 142 17.25 -23.91 26.41
CA SER A 142 17.50 -22.66 27.14
C SER A 142 17.32 -21.43 26.24
N ARG A 143 17.25 -20.25 26.88
CA ARG A 143 17.47 -18.98 26.18
C ARG A 143 18.91 -18.90 25.66
N ARG A 144 19.19 -17.93 24.77
CA ARG A 144 20.56 -17.66 24.31
C ARG A 144 21.42 -17.17 25.49
N ILE A 145 22.57 -17.81 25.68
CA ILE A 145 23.56 -17.53 26.72
C ILE A 145 24.80 -16.96 26.02
N PRO A 146 25.27 -15.74 26.35
CA PRO A 146 26.42 -15.15 25.67
C PRO A 146 27.74 -15.86 25.99
N GLU A 147 27.89 -16.35 27.22
CA GLU A 147 29.15 -16.91 27.72
C GLU A 147 29.12 -18.45 27.79
N LYS A 148 30.15 -19.09 27.26
CA LYS A 148 30.23 -20.56 27.20
C LYS A 148 30.25 -21.22 28.58
N SER A 149 31.01 -20.62 29.52
CA SER A 149 31.16 -21.11 30.90
C SER A 149 29.81 -21.22 31.61
N VAL A 150 28.94 -20.23 31.42
CA VAL A 150 27.59 -20.20 32.00
C VAL A 150 26.72 -21.29 31.41
N ALA A 151 26.79 -21.52 30.10
CA ALA A 151 26.05 -22.61 29.44
C ALA A 151 26.54 -24.00 29.91
N GLU A 152 27.86 -24.18 30.05
CA GLU A 152 28.44 -25.43 30.57
C GLU A 152 28.03 -25.69 32.03
N ASN A 153 28.06 -24.67 32.88
CA ASN A 153 27.60 -24.78 34.27
C ASN A 153 26.10 -25.13 34.36
N LEU A 154 25.28 -24.55 33.49
CA LEU A 154 23.85 -24.87 33.42
C LEU A 154 23.63 -26.32 32.98
N LEU A 155 24.35 -26.77 31.95
CA LEU A 155 24.29 -28.15 31.48
C LEU A 155 24.68 -29.14 32.60
N GLU A 156 25.75 -28.86 33.34
CA GLU A 156 26.19 -29.68 34.46
C GLU A 156 25.18 -29.69 35.61
N ALA A 157 24.54 -28.56 35.93
CA ALA A 157 23.47 -28.50 36.92
C ALA A 157 22.27 -29.36 36.51
N CYS A 158 21.83 -29.26 35.26
CA CYS A 158 20.73 -30.08 34.75
C CYS A 158 21.06 -31.58 34.75
N ARG A 159 22.30 -31.97 34.46
CA ARG A 159 22.74 -33.38 34.54
C ARG A 159 22.71 -33.92 35.96
N LYS A 160 23.05 -33.10 36.97
CA LYS A 160 23.02 -33.50 38.38
C LYS A 160 21.61 -33.71 38.93
N GLU A 161 20.61 -32.99 38.43
CA GLU A 161 19.21 -33.17 38.84
C GLU A 161 18.50 -34.34 38.12
N MET A 162 19.10 -34.89 37.06
CA MET A 162 18.56 -36.05 36.32
C MET A 162 19.06 -37.41 36.84
N VAL A 163 19.95 -37.44 37.84
CA VAL A 163 20.42 -38.64 38.57
C VAL A 163 19.66 -38.76 39.88
#